data_AF-G7YTV0-F1
#
_entry.id   AF-G7YTV0-F1
#
_cell.length_a   1.000
_cell.length_b   1.000
_cell.length_c   1.000
_cell.angle_alpha   90.00
_cell.angle_beta   90.00
_cell.angle_gamma   90.00
#
_symmetry.space_group_name_H-M   'P 1'
#
loop_
_entity.id
_entity.type
_entity.pdbx_description
1 polymer ?
#
loop_
_entity_poly.entity_id
_entity_poly.type
_entity_poly.pdbx_seq_one_letter_code
_entity_poly.pdbx_strand_id
1 'polypeptide(L)'
;MLYKPVNLNVFLVVLVSFREGALPLHVPARRSRRKARRRYFNAPSHIRRRLMSAPLSKELRAKYKVRSMPIRKGDEVQIVRGERKDTTSAKVVRVYRKKFVIHIERVQCRKSNGAYVPIGIHPSNDRRNLLERKAAGKLAGEDKNKYTEETIES
;
A
#
# COMPACT_ATOMS: atom_id res chain seq x y z
N MET A 1 36.00 15.66 69.76
CA MET A 1 35.21 14.65 68.99
C MET A 1 33.82 15.20 68.78
N LEU A 2 33.56 15.77 67.60
CA LEU A 2 32.25 16.31 67.20
C LEU A 2 31.49 15.21 66.45
N TYR A 3 30.57 14.54 67.13
CA TYR A 3 29.61 13.65 66.47
C TYR A 3 28.41 14.49 66.03
N LYS A 4 28.20 14.59 64.70
CA LYS A 4 27.02 15.23 64.11
C LYS A 4 25.80 14.32 64.30
N PRO A 5 24.62 14.86 64.68
CA PRO A 5 23.38 14.10 64.65
C PRO A 5 22.91 13.89 63.20
N VAL A 6 22.58 12.65 62.87
CA VAL A 6 21.96 12.22 61.61
C VAL A 6 20.47 12.51 61.73
N ASN A 7 19.99 13.55 61.05
CA ASN A 7 18.56 13.78 60.92
C ASN A 7 17.99 12.77 59.91
N LEU A 8 17.29 11.77 60.44
CA LEU A 8 16.23 11.07 59.72
C LEU A 8 15.18 12.11 59.33
N ASN A 9 15.17 12.51 58.06
CA ASN A 9 13.98 13.06 57.44
C ASN A 9 13.69 12.28 56.14
N VAL A 10 12.71 11.39 56.27
CA VAL A 10 11.53 11.34 55.41
C VAL A 10 11.81 11.15 53.91
N PHE A 11 11.71 9.89 53.50
CA PHE A 11 10.71 9.47 52.51
C PHE A 11 10.36 10.52 51.45
N LEU A 12 11.17 10.60 50.40
CA LEU A 12 10.62 10.81 49.07
C LEU A 12 11.33 9.86 48.13
N VAL A 13 10.76 8.65 48.04
CA VAL A 13 10.97 7.72 46.94
C VAL A 13 10.84 8.54 45.66
N VAL A 14 11.95 8.73 44.96
CA VAL A 14 11.96 9.18 43.57
C VAL A 14 11.21 8.10 42.81
N LEU A 15 9.90 8.31 42.66
CA LEU A 15 9.08 7.71 41.63
C LEU A 15 9.73 8.13 40.31
N VAL A 16 10.72 7.34 39.87
CA VAL A 16 11.13 7.26 38.48
C VAL A 16 9.82 6.99 37.75
N SER A 17 9.31 8.05 37.14
CA SER A 17 8.02 8.06 36.48
C SER A 17 8.11 7.00 35.39
N PHE A 18 7.52 5.84 35.68
CA PHE A 18 7.30 4.77 34.74
C PHE A 18 6.49 5.40 33.61
N ARG A 19 7.21 5.75 32.53
CA ARG A 19 6.69 6.31 31.29
C ARG A 19 5.69 5.29 30.77
N GLU A 20 4.42 5.46 31.12
CA GLU A 20 3.33 4.77 30.47
C GLU A 20 3.48 5.01 28.97
N GLY A 21 3.64 3.93 28.22
CA GLY A 21 3.83 3.97 26.78
C GLY A 21 2.69 4.75 26.15
N ALA A 22 2.99 5.98 25.74
CA ALA A 22 2.08 6.80 24.97
C ALA A 22 1.75 6.05 23.67
N LEU A 23 0.55 5.48 23.60
CA LEU A 23 -0.08 5.10 22.35
C LEU A 23 -0.09 6.35 21.44
N PRO A 24 0.19 6.22 20.12
CA PRO A 24 0.42 7.36 19.26
C PRO A 24 -0.77 8.34 19.30
N LEU A 25 -0.47 9.58 19.69
CA LEU A 25 -1.38 10.72 19.68
C LEU A 25 -1.60 11.18 18.22
N HIS A 26 -2.42 10.43 17.49
CA HIS A 26 -2.96 10.86 16.21
C HIS A 26 -4.42 10.39 16.11
N VAL A 27 -5.27 11.25 15.53
CA VAL A 27 -6.72 11.09 15.42
C VAL A 27 -7.11 9.62 15.22
N PRO A 28 -7.94 9.02 16.10
CA PRO A 28 -8.07 7.58 16.13
C PRO A 28 -8.71 7.09 14.84
N ALA A 29 -7.91 6.40 14.03
CA ALA A 29 -8.39 5.33 13.19
C ALA A 29 -9.34 4.49 14.07
N ARG A 30 -10.62 4.42 13.68
CA ARG A 30 -11.67 3.85 14.52
C ARG A 30 -11.29 2.43 14.97
N ARG A 31 -10.90 2.28 16.24
CA ARG A 31 -10.40 1.03 16.85
C ARG A 31 -11.44 -0.11 16.84
N SER A 32 -12.73 0.21 16.67
CA SER A 32 -13.81 -0.79 16.61
C SER A 32 -13.78 -1.61 15.32
N ARG A 33 -13.47 -2.91 15.45
CA ARG A 33 -13.47 -3.91 14.35
C ARG A 33 -14.76 -3.88 13.53
N ARG A 34 -15.92 -3.79 14.19
CA ARG A 34 -17.24 -3.73 13.53
C ARG A 34 -17.36 -2.52 12.59
N LYS A 35 -16.96 -1.34 13.06
CA LYS A 35 -17.02 -0.09 12.28
C LYS A 35 -16.01 -0.12 11.12
N ALA A 36 -14.83 -0.69 11.32
CA ALA A 36 -13.82 -0.83 10.28
C ALA A 36 -14.28 -1.75 9.13
N ARG A 37 -14.83 -2.93 9.45
CA ARG A 37 -15.34 -3.88 8.44
C ARG A 37 -16.50 -3.28 7.63
N ARG A 38 -17.46 -2.61 8.29
CA ARG A 38 -18.58 -1.95 7.62
C ARG A 38 -18.09 -0.93 6.59
N ARG A 39 -17.07 -0.14 6.94
CA ARG A 39 -16.47 0.85 6.02
C ARG A 39 -15.75 0.21 4.85
N TYR A 40 -15.00 -0.87 5.07
CA TYR A 40 -14.27 -1.57 4.01
C TYR A 40 -15.21 -2.15 2.94
N PHE A 41 -16.22 -2.92 3.37
CA PHE A 41 -17.14 -3.57 2.44
C PHE A 41 -18.11 -2.58 1.80
N ASN A 42 -18.51 -1.50 2.48
CA ASN A 42 -19.42 -0.50 1.94
C ASN A 42 -18.72 0.70 1.26
N ALA A 43 -17.40 0.63 1.06
CA ALA A 43 -16.66 1.73 0.46
C ALA A 43 -17.13 2.06 -0.98
N PRO A 44 -17.22 3.34 -1.36
CA PRO A 44 -17.50 3.74 -2.74
C PRO A 44 -16.33 3.40 -3.68
N SER A 45 -16.58 3.40 -5.01
CA SER A 45 -15.62 2.88 -5.99
C SER A 45 -14.25 3.59 -6.00
N HIS A 46 -14.19 4.90 -5.73
CA HIS A 46 -12.93 5.65 -5.75
C HIS A 46 -12.02 5.23 -4.58
N ILE A 47 -12.60 4.92 -3.42
CA ILE A 47 -11.88 4.38 -2.25
C ILE A 47 -11.47 2.94 -2.51
N ARG A 48 -12.37 2.10 -3.07
CA ARG A 48 -12.05 0.71 -3.42
C ARG A 48 -10.86 0.61 -4.37
N ARG A 49 -10.71 1.55 -5.31
CA ARG A 49 -9.51 1.63 -6.17
C ARG A 49 -8.22 1.79 -5.37
N ARG A 50 -8.21 2.64 -4.34
CA ARG A 50 -7.04 2.85 -3.49
C ARG A 50 -6.73 1.63 -2.62
N LEU A 51 -7.76 0.98 -2.10
CA LEU A 51 -7.65 -0.26 -1.32
C LEU A 51 -7.15 -1.44 -2.17
N MET A 52 -7.55 -1.50 -3.44
CA MET A 52 -7.09 -2.49 -4.41
C MET A 52 -5.74 -2.10 -5.04
N SER A 53 -4.72 -2.01 -4.20
CA SER A 53 -3.33 -1.78 -4.62
C SER A 53 -2.49 -3.06 -4.55
N ALA A 54 -1.58 -3.24 -5.51
CA ALA A 54 -0.57 -4.30 -5.49
C ALA A 54 0.84 -3.75 -5.22
N PRO A 55 1.72 -4.56 -4.60
CA PRO A 55 3.14 -4.27 -4.51
C PRO A 55 3.85 -4.34 -5.87
N LEU A 56 4.85 -3.48 -6.06
CA LEU A 56 5.73 -3.51 -7.24
C LEU A 56 6.86 -4.55 -7.08
N SER A 57 7.46 -4.97 -8.21
CA SER A 57 8.68 -5.78 -8.23
C SER A 57 9.86 -5.05 -7.57
N LYS A 58 10.88 -5.78 -7.12
CA LYS A 58 12.03 -5.19 -6.39
C LYS A 58 12.80 -4.17 -7.26
N GLU A 59 12.98 -4.48 -8.53
CA GLU A 59 13.65 -3.62 -9.51
C GLU A 59 12.94 -2.28 -9.70
N LEU A 60 11.61 -2.32 -9.89
CA LEU A 60 10.82 -1.10 -10.04
C LEU A 60 10.70 -0.28 -8.76
N ARG A 61 10.70 -0.95 -7.61
CA ARG A 61 10.76 -0.25 -6.32
C ARG A 61 12.05 0.55 -6.19
N ALA A 62 13.17 0.02 -6.67
CA ALA A 62 14.44 0.76 -6.68
C ALA A 62 14.40 1.93 -7.67
N LYS A 63 13.95 1.69 -8.91
CA LYS A 63 13.88 2.72 -9.96
C LYS A 63 12.96 3.89 -9.60
N TYR A 64 11.77 3.60 -9.09
CA TYR A 64 10.72 4.60 -8.91
C TYR A 64 10.45 4.97 -7.45
N LYS A 65 11.12 4.31 -6.48
CA LYS A 65 11.00 4.56 -5.03
C LYS A 65 9.57 4.46 -4.46
N VAL A 66 8.65 3.78 -5.14
CA VAL A 66 7.27 3.56 -4.69
C VAL A 66 7.04 2.09 -4.36
N ARG A 67 6.37 1.78 -3.24
CA ARG A 67 6.14 0.39 -2.79
C ARG A 67 4.96 -0.29 -3.47
N SER A 68 3.85 0.42 -3.71
CA SER A 68 2.61 -0.14 -4.25
C SER A 68 1.85 0.85 -5.14
N MET A 69 1.04 0.31 -6.05
CA MET A 69 0.17 1.09 -6.92
C MET A 69 -1.22 0.44 -7.09
N PRO A 70 -2.28 1.25 -7.28
CA PRO A 70 -3.61 0.75 -7.65
C PRO A 70 -3.59 0.02 -9.00
N ILE A 71 -4.20 -1.16 -9.06
CA ILE A 71 -4.21 -1.99 -10.28
C ILE A 71 -5.24 -1.49 -11.29
N ARG A 72 -4.85 -1.52 -12.57
CA ARG A 72 -5.69 -1.18 -13.71
C ARG A 72 -5.76 -2.35 -14.70
N LYS A 73 -6.64 -2.20 -15.69
CA LYS A 73 -6.72 -3.11 -16.84
C LYS A 73 -5.48 -2.90 -17.72
N GLY A 74 -4.93 -3.97 -18.27
CA GLY A 74 -3.79 -3.92 -19.18
C GLY A 74 -2.40 -3.90 -18.53
N ASP A 75 -2.28 -3.75 -17.21
CA ASP A 75 -1.00 -3.93 -16.52
C ASP A 75 -0.59 -5.44 -16.57
N GLU A 76 0.68 -5.81 -16.24
CA GLU A 76 1.23 -7.19 -16.26
C GLU A 76 1.63 -7.76 -14.87
N VAL A 77 0.99 -8.86 -14.43
CA VAL A 77 0.96 -9.36 -13.02
C VAL A 77 1.62 -10.71 -12.98
N GLN A 78 2.38 -10.92 -11.92
CA GLN A 78 2.78 -12.23 -11.46
C GLN A 78 2.08 -12.54 -10.15
N ILE A 79 1.54 -13.75 -10.02
CA ILE A 79 0.94 -14.26 -8.78
C ILE A 79 2.07 -14.74 -7.86
N VAL A 80 2.05 -14.32 -6.60
CA VAL A 80 3.10 -14.68 -5.62
C VAL A 80 2.68 -15.82 -4.70
N ARG A 81 1.38 -15.93 -4.42
CA ARG A 81 0.83 -16.84 -3.42
C ARG A 81 -0.33 -17.65 -3.99
N GLY A 82 -0.42 -18.91 -3.57
CA GLY A 82 -1.48 -19.84 -3.96
C GLY A 82 -1.02 -20.85 -5.01
N GLU A 83 -1.94 -21.72 -5.40
CA GLU A 83 -1.73 -22.86 -6.31
C GLU A 83 -1.28 -22.46 -7.72
N ARG A 84 -1.56 -21.22 -8.14
CA ARG A 84 -1.34 -20.72 -9.51
C ARG A 84 -0.17 -19.75 -9.61
N LYS A 85 0.78 -19.88 -8.69
CA LYS A 85 1.95 -19.01 -8.55
C LYS A 85 2.90 -19.13 -9.75
N ASP A 86 2.98 -20.31 -10.35
CA ASP A 86 3.97 -20.61 -11.39
C ASP A 86 3.53 -20.18 -12.79
N THR A 87 2.33 -19.58 -12.88
CA THR A 87 1.89 -18.93 -14.13
C THR A 87 2.74 -17.67 -14.34
N THR A 88 3.39 -17.61 -15.50
CA THR A 88 4.19 -16.46 -15.99
C THR A 88 3.42 -15.14 -15.87
N SER A 89 4.14 -14.01 -15.90
CA SER A 89 3.56 -12.68 -15.98
C SER A 89 2.44 -12.62 -17.03
N ALA A 90 1.26 -12.17 -16.62
CA ALA A 90 0.06 -12.14 -17.44
C ALA A 90 -0.69 -10.82 -17.29
N LYS A 91 -1.44 -10.45 -18.33
CA LYS A 91 -2.19 -9.19 -18.36
C LYS A 91 -3.48 -9.29 -17.56
N VAL A 92 -3.89 -8.17 -16.98
CA VAL A 92 -5.19 -8.08 -16.29
C VAL A 92 -6.27 -7.70 -17.29
N VAL A 93 -7.23 -8.61 -17.44
CA VAL A 93 -8.37 -8.46 -18.33
C VAL A 93 -9.38 -7.49 -17.72
N ARG A 94 -9.78 -7.75 -16.46
CA ARG A 94 -10.81 -6.98 -15.78
C ARG A 94 -10.56 -6.88 -14.28
N VAL A 95 -10.87 -5.71 -13.72
CA VAL A 95 -10.79 -5.42 -12.28
C VAL A 95 -12.21 -5.30 -11.74
N TYR A 96 -12.62 -6.27 -10.92
CA TYR A 96 -13.94 -6.32 -10.32
C TYR A 96 -13.92 -5.70 -8.92
N ARG A 97 -14.16 -4.38 -8.87
CA ARG A 97 -14.06 -3.61 -7.61
C ARG A 97 -15.10 -3.98 -6.55
N LYS A 98 -16.30 -4.42 -6.96
CA LYS A 98 -17.37 -4.77 -6.01
C LYS A 98 -17.09 -6.05 -5.21
N LYS A 99 -16.27 -6.96 -5.74
CA LYS A 99 -15.87 -8.22 -5.12
C LYS A 99 -14.40 -8.22 -4.64
N PHE A 100 -13.68 -7.11 -4.77
CA PHE A 100 -12.24 -7.01 -4.46
C PHE A 100 -11.37 -8.05 -5.20
N VAL A 101 -11.73 -8.33 -6.46
CA VAL A 101 -11.14 -9.41 -7.25
C VAL A 101 -10.66 -8.90 -8.60
N ILE A 102 -9.60 -9.51 -9.08
CA ILE A 102 -9.00 -9.29 -10.39
C ILE A 102 -9.04 -10.58 -11.19
N HIS A 103 -9.27 -10.44 -12.49
CA HIS A 103 -9.18 -11.53 -13.43
C HIS A 103 -7.98 -11.33 -14.35
N ILE A 104 -7.20 -12.39 -14.47
CA ILE A 104 -5.96 -12.47 -15.22
C ILE A 104 -6.21 -13.42 -16.38
N GLU A 105 -5.68 -13.10 -17.55
CA GLU A 105 -5.98 -13.79 -18.81
C GLU A 105 -5.69 -15.30 -18.76
N ARG A 106 -4.49 -15.69 -18.30
CA ARG A 106 -4.05 -17.08 -18.24
C ARG A 106 -4.60 -17.87 -17.07
N VAL A 107 -5.36 -17.24 -16.18
CA VAL A 107 -5.77 -17.82 -14.90
C VAL A 107 -7.23 -18.23 -14.98
N GLN A 108 -7.44 -19.43 -15.51
CA GLN A 108 -8.76 -20.00 -15.75
C GLN A 108 -8.92 -21.37 -15.09
N CYS A 109 -10.16 -21.78 -14.82
CA CYS A 109 -10.51 -23.14 -14.44
C CYS A 109 -11.48 -23.69 -15.49
N ARG A 110 -11.28 -24.96 -15.85
CA ARG A 110 -12.19 -25.69 -16.72
C ARG A 110 -13.35 -26.21 -15.86
N LYS A 111 -14.57 -25.89 -16.24
CA LYS A 111 -15.77 -26.47 -15.66
C LYS A 111 -16.03 -27.87 -16.24
N SER A 112 -16.89 -28.66 -15.59
CA SER A 112 -17.32 -29.99 -16.08
C SER A 112 -17.96 -29.92 -17.47
N ASN A 113 -18.60 -28.80 -17.80
CA ASN A 113 -19.18 -28.53 -19.12
C ASN A 113 -18.13 -28.17 -20.20
N GLY A 114 -16.84 -28.25 -19.91
CA GLY A 114 -15.75 -27.96 -20.84
C GLY A 114 -15.40 -26.49 -21.01
N ALA A 115 -16.22 -25.55 -20.53
CA ALA A 115 -15.96 -24.11 -20.66
C ALA A 115 -14.89 -23.61 -19.68
N TYR A 116 -14.13 -22.61 -20.10
CA TYR A 116 -13.14 -21.94 -19.25
C TYR A 116 -13.74 -20.74 -18.52
N VAL A 117 -13.51 -20.66 -17.21
CA VAL A 117 -13.95 -19.53 -16.39
C VAL A 117 -12.75 -18.88 -15.71
N PRO A 118 -12.60 -17.54 -15.82
CA PRO A 118 -11.50 -16.85 -15.19
C PRO A 118 -11.66 -16.87 -13.67
N ILE A 119 -10.60 -17.25 -12.98
CA ILE A 119 -10.58 -17.24 -11.52
C ILE A 119 -10.26 -15.84 -11.00
N GLY A 120 -10.84 -15.57 -9.84
CA GLY A 120 -10.67 -14.31 -9.16
C GLY A 120 -9.50 -14.34 -8.19
N ILE A 121 -8.57 -13.40 -8.33
CA ILE A 121 -7.44 -13.23 -7.41
C ILE A 121 -7.53 -11.88 -6.71
N HIS A 122 -7.14 -11.84 -5.44
CA HIS A 122 -7.04 -10.59 -4.69
C HIS A 122 -5.72 -9.85 -5.04
N PRO A 123 -5.75 -8.52 -5.31
CA PRO A 123 -4.58 -7.73 -5.74
C PRO A 123 -3.34 -7.81 -4.84
N SER A 124 -3.51 -8.06 -3.54
CA SER A 124 -2.38 -8.11 -2.60
C SER A 124 -1.41 -9.27 -2.85
N ASN A 125 -1.87 -10.30 -3.59
CA ASN A 125 -1.07 -11.48 -3.89
C ASN A 125 -0.27 -11.34 -5.18
N ASP A 126 -0.33 -10.18 -5.84
CA ASP A 126 0.30 -9.95 -7.14
C ASP A 126 1.53 -9.03 -7.02
N ARG A 127 2.61 -9.36 -7.73
CA ARG A 127 3.76 -8.44 -7.96
C ARG A 127 3.71 -7.99 -9.42
N ARG A 128 3.92 -6.69 -9.69
CA ARG A 128 3.84 -6.15 -11.06
C ARG A 128 5.05 -5.39 -11.53
N ASN A 129 5.23 -5.48 -12.86
CA ASN A 129 5.82 -4.48 -13.73
C ASN A 129 4.76 -3.40 -14.04
N LEU A 130 4.89 -2.22 -13.45
CA LEU A 130 4.14 -1.02 -13.78
C LEU A 130 5.21 0.04 -13.95
N LEU A 131 5.35 0.65 -15.14
CA LEU A 131 5.72 2.07 -15.35
C LEU A 131 6.42 2.31 -16.69
N GLU A 132 5.61 2.63 -17.69
CA GLU A 132 6.02 3.53 -18.79
C GLU A 132 5.19 4.83 -18.76
N ARG A 133 3.89 4.75 -18.42
CA ARG A 133 2.96 5.90 -18.45
C ARG A 133 3.14 6.99 -17.38
N LYS A 134 3.73 6.70 -16.21
CA LYS A 134 3.89 7.72 -15.14
C LYS A 134 5.20 8.49 -15.27
N ALA A 135 6.16 7.99 -16.08
CA ALA A 135 7.31 8.77 -16.49
C ALA A 135 6.85 9.96 -17.33
N ALA A 136 5.92 9.76 -18.27
CA ALA A 136 5.32 10.84 -19.07
C ALA A 136 4.64 11.93 -18.20
N GLY A 137 3.94 11.55 -17.13
CA GLY A 137 3.30 12.52 -16.23
C GLY A 137 4.25 13.24 -15.27
N LYS A 138 5.47 12.73 -15.05
CA LYS A 138 6.53 13.44 -14.33
C LYS A 138 7.30 14.37 -15.28
N LEU A 139 7.66 13.89 -16.47
CA LEU A 139 8.35 14.66 -17.52
C LEU A 139 7.54 15.92 -17.89
N ALA A 140 6.23 15.80 -18.10
CA ALA A 140 5.35 16.94 -18.41
C ALA A 140 5.20 17.99 -17.27
N GLY A 141 5.72 17.70 -16.07
CA GLY A 141 5.79 18.65 -14.96
C GLY A 141 7.13 19.40 -14.88
N GLU A 142 8.18 18.87 -15.49
CA GLU A 142 9.52 19.47 -15.49
C GLU A 142 9.65 20.56 -16.56
N ASP A 143 8.84 20.52 -17.63
CA ASP A 143 8.85 21.50 -18.72
C ASP A 143 8.24 22.86 -18.36
N LYS A 144 7.53 22.97 -17.22
CA LYS A 144 6.82 24.20 -16.81
C LYS A 144 7.67 25.19 -16.02
N ASN A 145 8.88 24.80 -15.59
CA ASN A 145 9.77 25.62 -14.76
C ASN A 145 11.19 25.73 -15.37
N LYS A 146 11.29 26.04 -16.66
CA LYS A 146 12.56 26.47 -17.27
C LYS A 146 12.31 27.69 -18.15
N TYR A 147 12.36 28.88 -17.54
CA TYR A 147 12.79 30.05 -18.29
C TYR A 147 14.32 29.99 -18.30
N THR A 148 14.92 29.78 -19.46
CA THR A 148 16.35 29.94 -19.67
C THR A 148 16.65 31.43 -19.87
N GLU A 149 17.78 31.88 -19.35
CA GLU A 149 18.23 33.28 -19.24
C GLU A 149 18.24 34.03 -20.59
N GLU A 150 18.22 33.31 -21.72
CA GLU A 150 18.17 33.82 -23.09
C GLU A 150 16.89 34.60 -23.45
N THR A 151 15.83 34.54 -22.62
CA THR A 151 14.57 35.29 -22.87
C THR A 151 14.47 36.62 -22.13
N ILE A 152 15.48 36.98 -21.32
CA ILE A 152 15.49 38.21 -20.50
C ILE A 152 16.26 39.36 -21.19
N GLU A 153 17.05 39.06 -22.24
CA GLU A 153 17.91 40.05 -22.94
C GLU A 153 17.43 40.43 -24.35
N SER A 154 16.12 40.37 -24.65
CA SER A 154 15.54 40.88 -25.90
C SER A 154 14.34 41.79 -25.65
#